data_AF-A0A1C1YZ91-F1
#
_entry.id   AF-A0A1C1YZ91-F1
#
_cell.length_a   1.000
_cell.length_b   1.000
_cell.length_c   1.000
_cell.angle_alpha   90.00
_cell.angle_beta   90.00
_cell.angle_gamma   90.00
#
_symmetry.space_group_name_H-M   'P 1'
#
loop_
_entity.id
_entity.type
_entity.pdbx_description
1 polymer ?
#
loop_
_entity_poly.entity_id
_entity_poly.type
_entity_poly.pdbx_seq_one_letter_code
_entity_poly.pdbx_strand_id
1 'polypeptide(L)'
;MIDMPDILTAFSAMVTGFATSWAGLEIARLAGWREPVQADAGIGDGLGAGGPARLGGELALAAMLGPRLLLANGYRNWREGALPLPLYGVLALVAAGWSMCSGVLVLELAFASGFFMV
;
A
#
# COMPACT_ATOMS: atom_id res chain seq x y z
N MET A 1 2.50 -6.94 -28.50
CA MET A 1 3.87 -6.41 -28.37
C MET A 1 3.85 -5.55 -27.11
N ILE A 2 4.79 -5.75 -26.20
CA ILE A 2 4.97 -4.82 -25.07
C ILE A 2 6.04 -3.85 -25.54
N ASP A 3 5.69 -2.58 -25.66
CA ASP A 3 6.61 -1.57 -26.15
C ASP A 3 7.29 -0.86 -24.97
N MET A 4 8.46 -0.27 -25.21
CA MET A 4 9.22 0.51 -24.22
C MET A 4 8.36 1.48 -23.38
N PRO A 5 7.40 2.25 -23.95
CA PRO A 5 6.52 3.11 -23.16
C PRO A 5 5.63 2.36 -22.17
N ASP A 6 5.20 1.14 -22.46
CA ASP A 6 4.34 0.35 -21.55
C ASP A 6 5.11 -0.04 -20.29
N ILE A 7 6.39 -0.42 -20.46
CA ILE A 7 7.29 -0.75 -19.37
C ILE A 7 7.57 0.48 -18.49
N LEU A 8 7.85 1.63 -19.12
CA LEU A 8 8.08 2.88 -18.40
C LEU A 8 6.84 3.34 -17.63
N THR A 9 5.66 3.19 -18.22
CA THR A 9 4.38 3.52 -17.58
C THR A 9 4.12 2.61 -16.39
N ALA A 10 4.34 1.30 -16.55
CA ALA A 10 4.22 0.33 -15.48
C ALA A 10 5.17 0.63 -14.31
N PHE A 11 6.43 0.93 -14.60
CA PHE A 11 7.40 1.29 -13.58
C PHE A 11 7.03 2.61 -12.87
N SER A 12 6.58 3.61 -13.63
CA SER A 12 6.14 4.89 -13.08
C SER A 12 4.93 4.72 -12.16
N ALA A 13 3.95 3.90 -12.55
CA ALA A 13 2.82 3.55 -11.70
C ALA A 13 3.30 2.84 -10.43
N MET A 14 4.19 1.85 -10.54
CA MET A 14 4.73 1.15 -9.38
C MET A 14 5.43 2.09 -8.39
N VAL A 15 6.30 2.98 -8.88
CA VAL A 15 7.00 3.98 -8.04
C VAL A 15 6.00 4.94 -7.40
N THR A 16 4.99 5.38 -8.15
CA THR A 16 3.96 6.32 -7.67
C THR A 16 3.12 5.68 -6.56
N GLY A 17 2.64 4.45 -6.75
CA GLY A 17 1.88 3.75 -5.72
C GLY A 17 2.72 3.45 -4.48
N PHE A 18 3.99 3.07 -4.67
CA PHE A 18 4.89 2.89 -3.53
C PHE A 18 5.15 4.20 -2.77
N ALA A 19 5.40 5.32 -3.47
CA ALA A 19 5.57 6.62 -2.83
C ALA A 19 4.31 7.07 -2.10
N THR A 20 3.13 6.84 -2.71
CA THR A 20 1.83 7.16 -2.09
C THR A 20 1.59 6.32 -0.85
N SER A 21 1.99 5.04 -0.85
CA SER A 21 1.91 4.19 0.35
C SER A 21 2.74 4.72 1.51
N TRP A 22 3.89 5.32 1.22
CA TRP A 22 4.76 5.93 2.23
C TRP A 22 4.17 7.23 2.77
N ALA A 23 3.73 8.12 1.88
CA ALA A 23 3.08 9.37 2.25
C ALA A 23 1.80 9.14 3.05
N GLY A 24 0.95 8.20 2.61
CA GLY A 24 -0.26 7.80 3.31
C GLY A 24 0.03 7.27 4.71
N LEU A 25 1.11 6.50 4.87
CA LEU A 25 1.49 5.96 6.18
C LEU A 25 1.92 7.07 7.13
N GLU A 26 2.68 8.04 6.62
CA GLU A 26 3.12 9.17 7.41
C GLU A 26 1.96 10.07 7.81
N ILE A 27 1.01 10.32 6.91
CA ILE A 27 -0.24 11.04 7.23
C ILE A 27 -1.04 10.28 8.29
N ALA A 28 -1.16 8.96 8.16
CA ALA A 28 -1.86 8.14 9.15
C ALA A 28 -1.18 8.24 10.53
N ARG A 29 0.15 8.19 10.58
CA ARG A 29 0.93 8.37 11.82
C ARG A 29 0.74 9.75 12.43
N LEU A 30 0.74 10.80 11.62
CA LEU A 30 0.46 12.18 12.05
C LEU A 30 -0.97 12.32 12.60
N ALA A 31 -1.93 11.58 12.02
CA ALA A 31 -3.30 11.48 12.52
C ALA A 31 -3.44 10.60 13.79
N GLY A 32 -2.34 10.11 14.34
CA GLY A 32 -2.30 9.33 15.58
C GLY A 32 -2.49 7.82 15.38
N TRP A 33 -2.54 7.33 14.14
CA TRP A 33 -2.57 5.89 13.87
C TRP A 33 -1.25 5.25 14.28
N ARG A 34 -1.33 4.21 15.10
CA ARG A 34 -0.18 3.39 15.51
C ARG A 34 -0.33 2.02 14.87
N GLU A 35 0.78 1.51 14.35
CA GLU A 35 0.81 0.15 13.81
C GLU A 35 0.41 -0.82 14.93
N PRO A 36 -0.58 -1.71 14.71
CA PRO A 36 -0.95 -2.70 15.70
C PRO A 36 0.25 -3.62 15.92
N VAL A 37 0.97 -3.39 17.01
CA VAL A 37 2.04 -4.27 17.49
C VAL A 37 1.38 -5.60 17.76
N GLN A 38 1.68 -6.64 16.95
CA GLN A 38 1.47 -8.09 17.15
C GLN A 38 0.82 -8.51 18.48
N ALA A 39 -0.39 -8.04 18.74
CA ALA A 39 -1.16 -8.30 19.95
C ALA A 39 -2.52 -8.74 19.43
N ASP A 40 -2.72 -10.03 19.60
CA ASP A 40 -3.93 -10.79 19.34
C ASP A 40 -4.35 -10.90 17.87
N ALA A 41 -4.09 -12.11 17.36
CA ALA A 41 -4.99 -12.80 16.45
C ALA A 41 -6.37 -12.97 17.12
N GLY A 42 -7.07 -11.87 17.33
CA GLY A 42 -8.46 -11.78 17.69
C GLY A 42 -9.17 -11.08 16.55
N ILE A 43 -9.89 -11.83 15.74
CA ILE A 43 -10.91 -11.27 14.86
C ILE A 43 -11.99 -10.72 15.80
N GLY A 44 -11.92 -9.44 16.16
CA GLY A 44 -12.92 -8.84 17.05
C GLY A 44 -12.55 -7.43 17.53
N ASP A 45 -13.53 -6.53 17.47
CA ASP A 45 -13.59 -5.25 18.20
C ASP A 45 -12.77 -4.04 17.73
N GLY A 46 -12.72 -3.80 16.41
CA GLY A 46 -12.27 -2.51 15.85
C GLY A 46 -13.19 -1.84 14.82
N LEU A 47 -14.16 -2.57 14.26
CA LEU A 47 -15.10 -2.06 13.24
C LEU A 47 -16.34 -1.39 13.86
N GLY A 48 -16.12 -0.63 14.93
CA GLY A 48 -17.16 0.07 15.67
C GLY A 48 -17.60 1.37 15.00
N ALA A 49 -18.80 1.34 14.41
CA ALA A 49 -19.68 2.49 14.19
C ALA A 49 -19.19 3.60 13.23
N GLY A 50 -19.13 3.30 11.93
CA GLY A 50 -19.16 4.35 10.91
C GLY A 50 -19.81 3.85 9.63
N GLY A 51 -20.72 4.65 9.06
CA GLY A 51 -21.47 4.30 7.86
C GLY A 51 -20.60 3.94 6.64
N PRO A 52 -21.23 3.53 5.52
CA PRO A 52 -20.54 2.95 4.35
C PRO A 52 -19.40 3.81 3.77
N ALA A 53 -19.47 5.13 3.91
CA ALA A 53 -18.40 6.04 3.50
C ALA A 53 -17.10 5.87 4.30
N ARG A 54 -17.19 5.53 5.60
CA ARG A 54 -16.02 5.31 6.47
C ARG A 54 -15.35 3.98 6.15
N LEU A 55 -16.15 2.94 5.93
CA LEU A 55 -15.68 1.63 5.44
C LEU A 55 -14.92 1.77 4.12
N GLY A 56 -15.44 2.55 3.17
CA GLY A 56 -14.77 2.83 1.90
C GLY A 56 -13.43 3.57 2.09
N GLY A 57 -13.39 4.57 2.97
CA GLY A 57 -12.16 5.31 3.30
C GLY A 57 -11.11 4.44 3.99
N GLU A 58 -11.52 3.57 4.92
CA GLU A 58 -10.62 2.64 5.60
C GLU A 58 -10.07 1.56 4.65
N LEU A 59 -10.90 1.07 3.71
CA LEU A 59 -10.46 0.17 2.64
C LEU A 59 -9.49 0.84 1.68
N ALA A 60 -9.74 2.09 1.29
CA ALA A 60 -8.84 2.86 0.43
C ALA A 60 -7.50 3.12 1.13
N LEU A 61 -7.53 3.48 2.42
CA LEU A 61 -6.32 3.62 3.22
C LEU A 61 -5.58 2.28 3.35
N ALA A 62 -6.26 1.18 3.64
CA ALA A 62 -5.63 -0.14 3.69
C ALA A 62 -5.01 -0.55 2.35
N ALA A 63 -5.69 -0.26 1.23
CA ALA A 63 -5.19 -0.48 -0.12
C ALA A 63 -3.96 0.38 -0.45
N MET A 64 -3.88 1.60 0.08
CA MET A 64 -2.76 2.50 -0.10
C MET A 64 -1.57 2.15 0.79
N LEU A 65 -1.80 1.76 2.05
CA LEU A 65 -0.75 1.48 3.04
C LEU A 65 -0.15 0.06 2.89
N GLY A 66 -0.92 -0.87 2.31
CA GLY A 66 -0.60 -2.29 2.21
C GLY A 66 0.81 -2.62 1.70
N PRO A 67 1.29 -2.07 0.56
CA PRO A 67 2.60 -2.40 0.02
C PRO A 67 3.75 -2.12 1.01
N ARG A 68 3.71 -0.98 1.70
CA ARG A 68 4.74 -0.56 2.64
C ARG A 68 4.73 -1.41 3.91
N LEU A 69 3.54 -1.71 4.44
CA LEU A 69 3.37 -2.55 5.63
C LEU A 69 3.79 -4.00 5.37
N LEU A 70 3.46 -4.54 4.19
CA LEU A 70 3.84 -5.89 3.79
C LEU A 70 5.37 -6.04 3.73
N LEU A 71 6.06 -5.07 3.12
CA LEU A 71 7.53 -5.07 3.06
C LEU A 71 8.19 -4.82 4.41
N ALA A 72 7.65 -3.91 5.24
CA ALA A 72 8.19 -3.63 6.58
C ALA A 72 8.18 -4.89 7.45
N ASN A 73 7.01 -5.54 7.52
CA ASN A 73 6.81 -6.73 8.33
C ASN A 73 7.56 -7.94 7.74
N GLY A 74 7.54 -8.10 6.41
CA GLY A 74 8.32 -9.13 5.72
C GLY A 74 9.82 -9.01 6.01
N TYR A 75 10.38 -7.80 5.94
CA TYR A 75 11.79 -7.55 6.22
C TYR A 75 12.15 -7.81 7.68
N ARG A 76 11.32 -7.37 8.64
CA ARG A 76 11.53 -7.63 10.06
C ARG A 76 11.53 -9.13 10.36
N ASN A 77 10.51 -9.84 9.88
CA ASN A 77 10.38 -11.29 10.09
C ASN A 77 11.50 -12.08 9.39
N TRP A 78 12.00 -11.62 8.23
CA TRP A 78 13.17 -12.22 7.59
C TRP A 78 14.45 -11.99 8.42
N ARG A 79 14.65 -10.77 8.93
CA ARG A 79 15.80 -10.41 9.80
C ARG A 79 15.80 -11.21 11.11
N GLU A 80 14.63 -11.52 11.65
CA GLU A 80 14.45 -12.32 12.86
C GLU A 80 14.52 -13.83 12.59
N GLY A 81 14.72 -14.26 11.33
CA GLY A 81 14.80 -15.66 10.93
C GLY A 81 13.46 -16.40 10.90
N ALA A 82 12.34 -15.69 11.11
CA ALA A 82 10.99 -16.23 11.05
C ALA A 82 10.47 -16.45 9.61
N LEU A 83 11.10 -15.80 8.62
CA LEU A 83 10.76 -15.97 7.20
C LEU A 83 11.99 -16.42 6.39
N PRO A 84 11.88 -17.47 5.55
CA PRO A 84 12.92 -17.81 4.59
C PRO A 84 12.99 -16.77 3.47
N LEU A 85 14.21 -16.50 2.97
CA LEU A 85 14.47 -15.55 1.88
C LEU A 85 13.57 -15.71 0.64
N PRO A 86 13.30 -16.93 0.12
CA PRO A 86 12.39 -17.07 -1.03
C PRO A 86 10.96 -16.57 -0.74
N LEU A 87 10.46 -16.77 0.48
CA LEU A 87 9.14 -16.29 0.87
C LEU A 87 9.11 -14.76 0.99
N TYR A 88 10.20 -14.16 1.49
CA TYR A 88 10.37 -12.70 1.44
C TYR A 88 10.40 -12.17 -0.01
N GLY A 89 11.03 -12.89 -0.94
CA GLY A 89 11.00 -12.56 -2.36
C GLY A 89 9.57 -12.55 -2.95
N VAL A 90 8.74 -13.53 -2.57
CA VAL A 90 7.32 -13.55 -2.97
C VAL A 90 6.56 -12.36 -2.38
N LEU A 91 6.78 -12.04 -1.10
CA LEU A 91 6.17 -10.86 -0.46
C LEU A 91 6.58 -9.56 -1.18
N ALA A 92 7.83 -9.45 -1.61
CA ALA A 92 8.31 -8.30 -2.36
C ALA A 92 7.66 -8.20 -3.75
N LEU A 93 7.46 -9.33 -4.43
CA LEU A 93 6.75 -9.37 -5.71
C LEU A 93 5.28 -8.95 -5.56
N VAL A 94 4.60 -9.44 -4.52
CA VAL A 94 3.21 -9.06 -4.21
C VAL A 94 3.13 -7.57 -3.89
N ALA A 95 4.08 -7.04 -3.10
CA ALA A 95 4.14 -5.61 -2.80
C ALA A 95 4.36 -4.76 -4.07
N ALA A 96 5.20 -5.23 -5.01
CA ALA A 96 5.43 -4.56 -6.28
C ALA A 96 4.15 -4.52 -7.14
N GLY A 97 3.46 -5.65 -7.29
CA GLY A 97 2.18 -5.71 -8.01
C GLY A 97 1.11 -4.82 -7.38
N TRP A 98 1.01 -4.85 -6.05
CA TRP A 98 0.08 -3.99 -5.30
C TRP A 98 0.44 -2.49 -5.46
N SER A 99 1.72 -2.15 -5.42
CA SER A 99 2.20 -0.77 -5.68
C SER A 99 1.82 -0.32 -7.09
N MET A 100 1.89 -1.21 -8.08
CA MET A 100 1.47 -0.89 -9.44
C MET A 100 -0.04 -0.60 -9.53
N CYS A 101 -0.88 -1.45 -8.93
CA CYS A 101 -2.34 -1.25 -8.90
C CYS A 101 -2.73 0.05 -8.19
N SER A 102 -2.15 0.32 -7.02
CA SER A 102 -2.42 1.55 -6.26
C SER A 102 -1.93 2.79 -7.00
N GLY A 103 -0.77 2.72 -7.66
CA GLY A 103 -0.25 3.83 -8.45
C GLY A 103 -1.11 4.21 -9.64
N VAL A 104 -1.69 3.23 -10.35
CA VAL A 104 -2.65 3.51 -11.43
C VAL A 104 -3.85 4.31 -10.90
N LEU A 105 -4.42 3.92 -9.77
CA LEU A 105 -5.54 4.64 -9.16
C LEU A 105 -5.16 6.08 -8.80
N VAL A 106 -3.96 6.30 -8.26
CA VAL A 106 -3.46 7.65 -7.93
C VAL A 106 -3.31 8.49 -9.19
N LEU A 107 -2.74 7.93 -10.25
CA LEU A 107 -2.55 8.63 -11.53
C LEU A 107 -3.88 8.97 -12.19
N GLU A 108 -4.85 8.06 -12.17
CA GLU A 108 -6.21 8.31 -12.67
C GLU A 108 -6.91 9.42 -11.89
N LEU A 109 -6.75 9.43 -10.55
CA LEU A 109 -7.35 10.46 -9.70
C LEU A 109 -6.68 11.83 -9.89
N ALA A 110 -5.36 11.86 -10.10
CA ALA A 110 -4.62 13.07 -10.47
C ALA A 110 -5.07 13.60 -11.84
N PHE A 111 -5.31 12.72 -12.81
CA PHE A 111 -5.84 13.10 -14.11
C PHE A 111 -7.28 13.63 -14.01
N ALA A 112 -8.16 12.93 -13.29
CA ALA A 112 -9.56 13.32 -13.11
C ALA A 112 -9.73 14.65 -12.35
N SER A 113 -8.80 14.97 -11.43
CA SER A 113 -8.79 16.24 -10.70
C SER A 113 -8.26 17.43 -11.53
N GLY A 114 -7.79 17.20 -12.76
CA GLY A 114 -7.25 18.24 -13.63
C GLY A 114 -5.86 18.72 -13.23
N PHE A 115 -5.16 18.00 -12.34
CA PHE A 115 -3.82 18.39 -11.86
C PHE A 115 -2.81 18.58 -13.01
N PHE A 116 -2.95 17.80 -14.09
CA PHE A 116 -2.08 17.90 -15.28
C PHE A 116 -2.55 18.92 -16.33
N MET A 117 -3.64 19.65 -16.09
CA MET A 117 -4.16 20.70 -16.99
C MET A 117 -3.77 22.12 -16.56
N VAL A 118 -2.99 22.26 -15.49
CA VAL A 118 -2.37 23.52 -15.03
C VAL A 118 -0.96 23.62 -15.58
#